data_AF-A0A0S8IWM4-F1
#
_entry.id   AF-A0A0S8IWM4-F1
#
_cell.length_a   1.000
_cell.length_b   1.000
_cell.length_c   1.000
_cell.angle_alpha   90.00
_cell.angle_beta   90.00
_cell.angle_gamma   90.00
#
_symmetry.space_group_name_H-M   'P 1'
#
loop_
_entity.id
_entity.type
_entity.pdbx_description
1 polymer ?
#
loop_
_entity_poly.entity_id
_entity_poly.type
_entity_poly.pdbx_seq_one_letter_code
_entity_poly.pdbx_strand_id
1 'polypeptide(L)'
;MRVGEAVCQLPLQCIVDVFVPLPTVPDGLRDRIATLIRHLGHPQWQEREQASRALAELGYMAKLQLDEAYKQTDDPEVRRRVKVLLEGMNR
;
A
#
# COMPACT_ATOMS: atom_id res chain seq x y z
N MET A 1 -3.79 -26.77 23.51
CA MET A 1 -3.34 -27.83 22.56
C MET A 1 -3.75 -29.17 23.14
N ARG A 2 -4.25 -30.12 22.33
CA ARG A 2 -4.70 -31.44 22.83
C ARG A 2 -3.68 -32.50 22.42
N VAL A 3 -3.08 -33.20 23.38
CA VAL A 3 -2.13 -34.29 23.14
C VAL A 3 -2.72 -35.52 23.83
N GLY A 4 -3.22 -36.48 23.03
CA GLY A 4 -4.05 -37.57 23.55
C GLY A 4 -5.41 -37.05 24.07
N GLU A 5 -5.85 -37.53 25.24
CA GLU A 5 -7.11 -37.07 25.87
C GLU A 5 -6.99 -35.76 26.64
N ALA A 6 -5.77 -35.34 27.00
CA ALA A 6 -5.52 -34.18 27.86
C ALA A 6 -5.52 -32.85 27.08
N VAL A 7 -6.14 -31.83 27.67
CA VAL A 7 -6.13 -30.45 27.16
C VAL A 7 -5.08 -29.66 27.93
N CYS A 8 -4.01 -29.26 27.24
CA CYS A 8 -2.97 -28.41 27.82
C CYS A 8 -3.33 -26.93 27.61
N GLN A 9 -3.45 -26.19 28.72
CA GLN A 9 -3.49 -24.73 28.72
C GLN A 9 -2.05 -24.21 28.77
N LEU A 10 -1.67 -23.44 27.74
CA LEU A 10 -0.36 -22.79 27.69
C LEU A 10 -0.51 -21.34 28.16
N PRO A 11 0.24 -20.89 29.18
CA PRO A 11 0.23 -19.49 29.59
C PRO A 11 0.87 -18.62 28.49
N LEU A 12 0.38 -17.38 28.35
CA LEU A 12 0.83 -16.45 27.30
C LEU A 12 2.35 -16.19 27.31
N GLN A 13 2.99 -16.31 28.48
CA GLN A 13 4.44 -16.19 28.66
C GLN A 13 5.27 -17.22 27.88
N CYS A 14 4.65 -18.30 27.39
CA CYS A 14 5.32 -19.33 26.60
C CYS A 14 5.33 -19.04 25.10
N ILE A 15 4.71 -17.94 24.65
CA ILE A 15 4.78 -17.50 23.25
C ILE A 15 6.17 -16.88 23.04
N VAL A 16 7.05 -17.61 22.37
CA VAL A 16 8.44 -17.18 22.08
C VAL A 16 8.48 -16.20 20.91
N ASP A 17 7.63 -16.43 19.90
CA ASP A 17 7.54 -15.56 18.73
C ASP A 17 6.14 -15.68 18.09
N VAL A 18 5.69 -14.60 17.48
CA VAL A 18 4.43 -14.54 16.73
C VAL A 18 4.77 -14.11 15.30
N PHE A 19 4.91 -15.10 14.43
CA PHE A 19 5.13 -14.83 13.01
C PHE A 19 3.79 -14.51 12.33
N VAL A 20 3.59 -13.24 11.99
CA VAL A 20 2.48 -12.81 11.15
C VAL A 20 3.00 -12.72 9.71
N PRO A 21 2.60 -13.61 8.79
CA PRO A 21 2.91 -13.46 7.38
C PRO A 21 2.07 -12.31 6.83
N LEU A 22 2.56 -11.08 7.01
CA LEU A 22 2.00 -9.92 6.32
C LEU A 22 2.33 -10.07 4.83
N PRO A 23 1.37 -9.85 3.91
CA PRO A 23 1.66 -9.77 2.49
C PRO A 23 2.64 -8.62 2.28
N THR A 24 3.91 -8.97 2.11
CA THR A 24 4.97 -7.99 1.87
C THR A 24 4.85 -7.60 0.41
N VAL A 25 4.36 -6.39 0.15
CA VAL A 25 4.40 -5.80 -1.20
C VAL A 25 5.85 -5.94 -1.70
N PRO A 26 6.10 -6.58 -2.87
CA PRO A 26 7.46 -6.76 -3.37
C PRO A 26 8.15 -5.40 -3.52
N ASP A 27 9.43 -5.30 -3.15
CA ASP A 27 10.16 -4.02 -3.21
C ASP A 27 10.13 -3.39 -4.61
N GLY A 28 10.27 -4.21 -5.66
CA GLY A 28 10.14 -3.73 -7.03
C GLY A 28 8.75 -3.17 -7.39
N LEU A 29 7.69 -3.61 -6.70
CA LEU A 29 6.36 -3.03 -6.87
C LEU A 29 6.26 -1.67 -6.17
N ARG A 30 6.90 -1.52 -5.00
CA ARG A 30 6.98 -0.23 -4.29
C ARG A 30 7.70 0.82 -5.13
N ASP A 31 8.85 0.47 -5.72
CA ASP A 31 9.63 1.38 -6.58
C ASP A 31 8.84 1.81 -7.82
N ARG A 32 8.09 0.87 -8.39
CA ARG A 32 7.21 1.14 -9.53
C ARG A 32 6.07 2.08 -9.15
N ILE A 33 5.45 1.90 -7.99
CA ILE A 33 4.42 2.82 -7.47
C ILE A 33 5.01 4.21 -7.23
N ALA A 34 6.17 4.31 -6.58
CA ALA A 34 6.85 5.59 -6.36
C ALA A 34 7.16 6.32 -7.67
N THR A 35 7.60 5.57 -8.69
CA THR A 35 7.81 6.10 -10.04
C THR A 35 6.52 6.65 -10.63
N LEU A 36 5.43 5.88 -10.60
CA LEU A 36 4.12 6.31 -11.10
C LEU A 36 3.60 7.56 -10.38
N ILE A 37 3.78 7.65 -9.06
CA ILE A 37 3.41 8.83 -8.27
C ILE A 37 4.16 10.07 -8.76
N ARG A 38 5.46 9.96 -9.07
CA ARG A 38 6.23 11.05 -9.67
C ARG A 38 5.70 11.44 -11.06
N HIS A 39 5.25 10.48 -11.86
CA HIS A 39 4.66 10.75 -13.18
C HIS A 39 3.30 11.49 -13.11
N LEU A 40 2.60 11.49 -11.97
CA LEU A 40 1.38 12.29 -11.80
C LEU A 40 1.63 13.81 -11.93
N GLY A 41 2.84 14.27 -11.63
CA GLY A 41 3.27 15.67 -11.75
C GLY A 41 3.94 16.00 -13.10
N HIS A 42 3.95 15.06 -14.04
CA HIS A 42 4.67 15.27 -15.32
C HIS A 42 3.97 16.34 -16.18
N PRO A 43 4.71 17.21 -16.91
CA PRO A 43 4.10 18.29 -17.71
C PRO A 43 3.26 17.78 -18.90
N GLN A 44 3.57 16.60 -19.43
CA GLN A 44 2.78 15.98 -20.51
C GLN A 44 1.54 15.29 -19.96
N TRP A 45 0.37 15.64 -20.51
CA TRP A 45 -0.92 15.08 -20.10
C TRP A 45 -1.01 13.55 -20.26
N GLN A 46 -0.42 13.01 -21.33
CA GLN A 46 -0.47 11.58 -21.63
C GLN A 46 0.23 10.73 -20.56
N GLU A 47 1.40 11.17 -20.09
CA GLU A 47 2.16 10.54 -19.00
C GLU A 47 1.37 10.59 -17.68
N ARG A 48 0.71 11.73 -17.38
CA ARG A 48 -0.12 11.86 -16.17
C ARG A 48 -1.29 10.89 -16.18
N GLU A 49 -1.98 10.76 -17.31
CA GLU A 49 -3.14 9.86 -17.41
C GLU A 49 -2.73 8.39 -17.37
N GLN A 50 -1.61 8.01 -17.98
CA GLN A 50 -1.07 6.65 -17.84
C GLN A 50 -0.73 6.34 -16.39
N ALA A 51 -0.07 7.27 -15.69
CA ALA A 51 0.26 7.10 -14.28
C ALA A 51 -0.99 6.94 -13.40
N SER A 52 -2.00 7.79 -13.60
CA SER A 52 -3.29 7.69 -12.90
C SER A 52 -3.97 6.34 -13.13
N ARG A 53 -4.01 5.86 -14.38
CA ARG A 53 -4.63 4.57 -14.72
C ARG A 53 -3.88 3.40 -14.13
N ALA A 54 -2.55 3.38 -14.25
CA ALA A 54 -1.71 2.33 -13.68
C ALA A 54 -1.84 2.27 -12.14
N LEU A 55 -1.93 3.41 -11.46
CA LEU A 55 -2.16 3.47 -10.02
C LEU A 55 -3.57 2.98 -9.64
N ALA A 56 -4.57 3.28 -10.46
CA ALA A 56 -5.93 2.77 -10.26
C ALA A 56 -6.00 1.24 -10.43
N GLU A 57 -5.29 0.67 -11.41
CA GLU A 57 -5.20 -0.79 -11.63
C GLU A 57 -4.55 -1.51 -10.45
N LEU A 58 -3.55 -0.89 -9.80
CA LEU A 58 -2.91 -1.44 -8.60
C LEU A 58 -3.83 -1.40 -7.37
N GLY A 59 -4.78 -0.46 -7.34
CA GLY A 59 -5.83 -0.37 -6.32
C GLY A 59 -5.26 -0.33 -4.91
N TYR A 60 -5.73 -1.24 -4.05
CA TYR A 60 -5.35 -1.31 -2.63
C TYR A 60 -3.84 -1.51 -2.39
N MET A 61 -3.11 -2.12 -3.33
CA MET A 61 -1.66 -2.32 -3.18
C MET A 61 -0.88 -1.02 -3.20
N ALA A 62 -1.42 0.03 -3.83
CA ALA A 62 -0.83 1.36 -3.88
C ALA A 62 -1.35 2.30 -2.79
N LYS A 63 -2.38 1.90 -2.03
CA LYS A 63 -3.06 2.78 -1.06
C LYS A 63 -2.11 3.33 0.00
N LEU A 64 -1.24 2.48 0.54
CA LEU A 64 -0.30 2.88 1.59
C LEU A 64 0.70 3.92 1.06
N GLN A 65 1.29 3.66 -0.11
CA GLN A 65 2.26 4.54 -0.75
C GLN A 65 1.62 5.85 -1.23
N LEU A 66 0.36 5.80 -1.67
CA LEU A 66 -0.42 7.00 -2.04
C LEU A 66 -0.69 7.87 -0.81
N ASP A 67 -1.01 7.27 0.34
CA ASP A 67 -1.20 8.01 1.61
C ASP A 67 0.12 8.66 2.07
N GLU A 68 1.24 7.94 1.98
CA GLU A 68 2.57 8.49 2.26
C GLU A 68 2.92 9.63 1.30
N ALA A 69 2.69 9.43 0.00
CA ALA A 69 2.94 10.46 -1.00
C ALA A 69 2.07 11.69 -0.81
N TYR A 70 0.80 11.53 -0.41
CA TYR A 70 -0.09 12.65 -0.11
C TYR A 70 0.42 13.51 1.05
N LYS A 71 1.11 12.91 2.03
CA LYS A 71 1.70 13.60 3.18
C LYS A 71 3.04 14.26 2.87
N GLN A 72 3.84 13.65 1.99
CA GLN A 72 5.20 14.11 1.69
C GLN A 72 5.27 15.08 0.50
N THR A 73 4.26 15.06 -0.38
CA THR A 73 4.23 15.87 -1.59
C THR A 73 3.97 17.34 -1.30
N ASP A 74 4.83 18.21 -1.82
CA ASP A 74 4.63 19.67 -1.83
C ASP A 74 3.86 20.15 -3.08
N ASP A 75 3.87 19.35 -4.16
CA ASP A 75 3.19 19.67 -5.41
C ASP A 75 1.65 19.60 -5.29
N PRO A 76 0.93 20.72 -5.49
CA PRO A 76 -0.52 20.77 -5.34
C PRO A 76 -1.28 19.91 -6.39
N GLU A 77 -0.73 19.71 -7.59
CA GLU A 77 -1.37 18.91 -8.62
C GLU A 77 -1.28 17.42 -8.31
N VAL A 78 -0.09 16.94 -7.91
CA VAL A 78 0.11 15.56 -7.44
C VAL A 78 -0.79 15.29 -6.23
N ARG A 79 -0.82 16.20 -5.26
CA ARG A 79 -1.67 16.07 -4.06
C ARG A 79 -3.15 15.94 -4.39
N ARG A 80 -3.66 16.75 -5.33
CA ARG A 80 -5.06 16.69 -5.77
C ARG A 80 -5.38 15.36 -6.47
N ARG A 81 -4.51 14.89 -7.36
CA ARG A 81 -4.73 13.63 -8.11
C ARG A 81 -4.66 12.41 -7.20
N VAL A 82 -3.69 12.37 -6.29
CA VAL A 82 -3.58 11.31 -5.28
C VAL A 82 -4.84 11.26 -4.41
N LYS A 83 -5.38 12.41 -4.00
CA LYS A 83 -6.65 12.46 -3.25
C LYS A 83 -7.81 11.83 -4.03
N VAL A 84 -7.97 12.18 -5.31
CA VAL A 84 -9.05 11.63 -6.16
C VAL A 84 -8.91 10.11 -6.31
N LEU A 85 -7.67 9.60 -6.48
CA LEU A 85 -7.41 8.16 -6.53
C LEU A 85 -7.77 7.47 -5.21
N LEU A 86 -7.38 8.04 -4.08
CA LEU A 86 -7.70 7.51 -2.75
C LEU A 86 -9.21 7.47 -2.48
N GLU A 87 -9.94 8.52 -2.87
CA GLU A 87 -11.41 8.56 -2.77
C GLU A 87 -12.09 7.51 -3.66
N GLY A 88 -11.56 7.31 -4.88
CA GLY A 88 -12.06 6.29 -5.82
C GLY A 88 -11.86 4.84 -5.33
N MET A 89 -10.81 4.59 -4.55
CA MET A 89 -10.50 3.26 -4.00
C MET A 89 -11.31 2.91 -2.73
N ASN A 90 -11.94 3.89 -2.09
CA ASN A 90 -12.65 3.71 -0.82
C ASN A 90 -14.16 3.46 -0.99
N ARG A 91 -14.60 3.24 -2.23
CA ARG A 91 -16.00 3.01 -2.63
C ARG A 91 -16.18 1.58 -3.14
#